data_AF-A0A7Y4QCR6-F1
#
_entry.id   AF-A0A7Y4QCR6-F1
#
_cell.length_a   1.000
_cell.length_b   1.000
_cell.length_c   1.000
_cell.angle_alpha   90.00
_cell.angle_beta   90.00
_cell.angle_gamma   90.00
#
_symmetry.space_group_name_H-M   'P 1'
#
loop_
_entity.id
_entity.type
_entity.pdbx_description
1 polymer ?
#
loop_
_entity_poly.entity_id
_entity_poly.type
_entity_poly.pdbx_seq_one_letter_code
_entity_poly.pdbx_strand_id
1 'polypeptide(L)'
;SLQSSGYSYKKIPNWGMADHWSLSGSIYVSYVLYGINGFEMGNLVQAKVLVPGLLTSVMLWGNYPMTQVYQHEEDAKHGDTTISMMLGIRGTFIFVQVLFAVAAVCFVLYFNHFYTIEMGYYFLLALGPVVLFFMVWFYKVWKDASQANFTYTMWLNFISSLCLNGFFIYFWLATSHIGQYF
;
A
#
# COMPACT_ATOMS: atom_id res chain seq x y z
N SER A 1 6.46 14.86 -50.98
CA SER A 1 7.44 15.30 -49.96
C SER A 1 6.73 16.18 -48.94
N LEU A 2 6.19 15.60 -47.87
CA LEU A 2 5.86 16.36 -46.66
C LEU A 2 6.22 15.49 -45.47
N GLN A 3 7.42 15.74 -44.93
CA GLN A 3 7.84 15.31 -43.61
C GLN A 3 6.88 15.94 -42.60
N SER A 4 6.02 15.15 -41.97
CA SER A 4 5.36 15.57 -40.74
C SER A 4 6.41 15.51 -39.62
N SER A 5 6.96 16.68 -39.32
CA SER A 5 7.88 16.95 -38.23
C SER A 5 7.41 16.31 -36.93
N GLY A 6 8.27 15.47 -36.36
CA GLY A 6 8.06 14.84 -35.06
C GLY A 6 7.97 15.89 -33.95
N TYR A 7 6.79 16.01 -33.38
CA TYR A 7 6.62 16.51 -32.03
C TYR A 7 6.52 15.29 -31.11
N SER A 8 7.65 14.87 -30.54
CA SER A 8 7.66 13.98 -29.39
C SER A 8 7.06 14.75 -28.23
N TYR A 9 5.75 14.60 -28.02
CA TYR A 9 5.13 15.00 -26.77
C TYR A 9 5.84 14.18 -25.69
N LYS A 10 6.70 14.83 -24.91
CA LYS A 10 7.23 14.29 -23.67
C LYS A 10 6.01 14.09 -22.77
N LYS A 11 5.38 12.91 -22.83
CA LYS A 11 4.23 12.55 -22.02
C LYS A 11 4.62 12.85 -20.58
N ILE A 12 3.95 13.83 -19.99
CA ILE A 12 4.12 14.20 -18.59
C ILE A 12 3.86 12.90 -17.82
N PRO A 13 4.70 12.49 -16.86
CA PRO A 13 4.48 11.23 -16.20
C PRO A 13 3.08 11.24 -15.58
N ASN A 14 2.40 10.10 -15.54
CA ASN A 14 1.01 10.01 -15.08
C ASN A 14 0.88 10.18 -13.54
N TRP A 15 1.66 11.09 -12.96
CA TRP A 15 1.61 11.54 -11.55
C TRP A 15 0.16 11.80 -11.12
N GLY A 16 -0.60 12.50 -11.96
CA GLY A 16 -1.89 13.09 -11.58
C GLY A 16 -3.01 12.10 -11.23
N MET A 17 -3.04 10.89 -11.81
CA MET A 17 -4.09 9.92 -11.47
C MET A 17 -3.70 8.99 -10.32
N ALA A 18 -2.45 8.51 -10.31
CA ALA A 18 -1.96 7.59 -9.28
C ALA A 18 -1.88 8.24 -7.89
N ASP A 19 -1.40 9.49 -7.82
CA ASP A 19 -1.32 10.24 -6.57
C ASP A 19 -2.74 10.62 -6.07
N HIS A 20 -3.67 10.89 -6.98
CA HIS A 20 -5.07 11.20 -6.65
C HIS A 20 -5.85 9.98 -6.11
N TRP A 21 -5.62 8.78 -6.65
CA TRP A 21 -6.22 7.54 -6.14
C TRP A 21 -5.64 7.08 -4.79
N SER A 22 -4.35 7.34 -4.55
CA SER A 22 -3.71 6.95 -3.28
C SER A 22 -4.07 7.90 -2.13
N LEU A 23 -4.19 9.21 -2.40
CA LEU A 23 -4.63 10.20 -1.42
C LEU A 23 -6.12 10.09 -1.09
N SER A 24 -6.96 9.68 -2.05
CA SER A 24 -8.40 9.50 -1.82
C SER A 24 -8.72 8.34 -0.87
N GLY A 25 -7.82 7.40 -0.61
CA GLY A 25 -8.02 6.31 0.37
C GLY A 25 -8.35 6.80 1.78
N SER A 26 -7.63 7.82 2.28
CA SER A 26 -7.90 8.46 3.57
C SER A 26 -9.29 9.11 3.61
N ILE A 27 -9.67 9.77 2.50
CA ILE A 27 -10.96 10.44 2.31
C ILE A 27 -12.09 9.40 2.26
N TYR A 28 -11.90 8.26 1.58
CA TYR A 28 -12.87 7.16 1.53
C TYR A 28 -13.09 6.53 2.91
N VAL A 29 -12.04 6.34 3.72
CA VAL A 29 -12.18 5.88 5.11
C VAL A 29 -13.01 6.89 5.93
N SER A 30 -12.75 8.18 5.78
CA SER A 30 -13.55 9.23 6.43
C SER A 30 -15.03 9.21 5.99
N TYR A 31 -15.31 9.00 4.70
CA TYR A 31 -16.68 8.89 4.18
C TYR A 31 -17.42 7.63 4.64
N VAL A 32 -16.75 6.48 4.69
CA VAL A 32 -17.33 5.23 5.19
C VAL A 32 -17.68 5.37 6.68
N LEU A 33 -16.82 6.02 7.47
CA LEU A 33 -17.09 6.28 8.88
C LEU A 33 -18.21 7.30 9.11
N TYR A 34 -18.32 8.30 8.24
CA TYR A 34 -19.46 9.23 8.24
C TYR A 34 -20.78 8.49 7.93
N GLY A 35 -20.77 7.58 6.95
CA GLY A 35 -21.97 6.86 6.50
C GLY A 35 -22.48 5.76 7.43
N ILE A 36 -21.60 5.09 8.20
CA ILE A 36 -21.99 3.94 9.03
C ILE A 36 -22.60 4.35 10.37
N ASN A 37 -22.29 5.53 10.91
CA ASN A 37 -22.55 5.83 12.33
C ASN A 37 -23.28 7.15 12.63
N GLY A 38 -23.61 7.99 11.62
CA GLY A 38 -24.16 9.33 11.91
C GLY A 38 -23.23 10.16 12.80
N PHE A 39 -21.91 9.95 12.69
CA PHE A 39 -20.89 10.56 13.54
C PHE A 39 -20.88 12.09 13.37
N GLU A 40 -20.94 12.83 14.48
CA GLU A 40 -20.63 14.26 14.51
C GLU A 40 -19.23 14.50 13.92
N MET A 41 -19.07 15.50 13.06
CA MET A 41 -17.81 15.82 12.37
C MET A 41 -16.60 15.92 13.31
N GLY A 42 -16.80 16.26 14.58
CA GLY A 42 -15.73 16.32 15.59
C GLY A 42 -15.03 14.98 15.86
N ASN A 43 -15.72 13.84 15.70
CA ASN A 43 -15.13 12.51 15.94
C ASN A 43 -14.30 12.00 14.75
N LEU A 44 -14.54 12.51 13.53
CA LEU A 44 -13.78 12.16 12.33
C LEU A 44 -12.38 12.78 12.32
N VAL A 45 -12.15 13.83 13.12
CA VAL A 45 -10.85 14.51 13.26
C VAL A 45 -10.00 13.87 14.37
N GLN A 46 -10.51 12.87 15.08
CA GLN A 46 -9.75 12.21 16.13
C GLN A 46 -8.52 11.51 15.54
N ALA A 47 -7.36 11.71 16.17
CA ALA A 47 -6.11 11.06 15.80
C ALA A 47 -6.25 9.53 15.75
N LYS A 48 -7.10 8.94 16.62
CA LYS A 48 -7.41 7.50 16.63
C LYS A 48 -8.01 6.99 15.31
N VAL A 49 -8.66 7.85 14.54
CA VAL A 49 -9.27 7.52 13.24
C VAL A 49 -8.38 7.95 12.08
N LEU A 50 -7.84 9.17 12.14
CA LEU A 50 -7.05 9.73 11.04
C LEU A 50 -5.68 9.06 10.87
N VAL A 51 -4.99 8.76 11.97
CA VAL A 51 -3.65 8.15 11.92
C VAL A 51 -3.64 6.82 11.16
N PRO A 52 -4.48 5.82 11.49
CA PRO A 52 -4.48 4.57 10.74
C PRO A 52 -4.93 4.77 9.28
N GLY A 53 -5.86 5.67 9.00
CA GLY A 53 -6.29 6.00 7.64
C GLY A 53 -5.18 6.65 6.78
N LEU A 54 -4.34 7.49 7.39
CA LEU A 54 -3.16 8.05 6.73
C LEU A 54 -2.10 6.98 6.50
N LEU A 55 -1.84 6.13 7.49
CA LEU A 55 -0.85 5.04 7.36
C LEU A 55 -1.26 4.03 6.29
N THR A 56 -2.54 3.63 6.21
CA THR A 56 -3.02 2.77 5.12
C THR A 56 -2.91 3.45 3.76
N SER A 57 -3.16 4.76 3.67
CA SER A 57 -2.99 5.52 2.42
C SER A 57 -1.53 5.55 1.96
N VAL A 58 -0.58 5.73 2.89
CA VAL A 58 0.86 5.63 2.59
C VAL A 58 1.23 4.23 2.11
N MET A 59 0.68 3.18 2.72
CA MET A 59 0.89 1.80 2.26
C MET A 59 0.31 1.56 0.86
N LEU A 60 -0.87 2.09 0.55
CA LEU A 60 -1.46 2.00 -0.80
C LEU A 60 -0.61 2.74 -1.84
N TRP A 61 -0.12 3.93 -1.50
CA TRP A 61 0.79 4.69 -2.35
C TRP A 61 2.10 3.94 -2.63
N GLY A 62 2.66 3.25 -1.63
CA GLY A 62 3.79 2.36 -1.82
C GLY A 62 3.48 1.13 -2.67
N ASN A 63 2.31 0.52 -2.46
CA ASN A 63 1.91 -0.66 -3.24
C ASN A 63 1.74 -0.33 -4.73
N TYR A 64 1.38 0.90 -5.07
CA TYR A 64 1.14 1.31 -6.45
C TYR A 64 2.32 1.03 -7.41
N PRO A 65 3.53 1.62 -7.23
CA PRO A 65 4.68 1.29 -8.08
C PRO A 65 5.08 -0.19 -7.98
N MET A 66 4.78 -0.86 -6.86
CA MET A 66 4.99 -2.31 -6.73
C MET A 66 4.11 -3.11 -7.68
N THR A 67 2.83 -2.75 -7.83
CA THR A 67 1.91 -3.39 -8.77
C THR A 67 2.28 -3.17 -10.22
N GLN A 68 3.01 -2.09 -10.53
CA GLN A 68 3.48 -1.75 -11.87
C GLN A 68 4.84 -2.37 -12.23
N VAL A 69 5.52 -3.04 -11.29
CA VAL A 69 6.91 -3.47 -11.48
C VAL A 69 7.12 -4.44 -12.66
N TYR A 70 6.09 -5.21 -13.01
CA TYR A 70 6.15 -6.17 -14.11
C TYR A 70 5.75 -5.56 -15.47
N GLN A 71 5.17 -4.36 -15.48
CA GLN A 71 4.57 -3.74 -16.66
C GLN A 71 5.55 -2.86 -17.45
N HIS A 72 6.82 -2.79 -17.03
CA HIS A 72 7.79 -1.84 -17.60
C HIS A 72 7.93 -1.93 -19.12
N GLU A 73 7.91 -3.14 -19.69
CA GLU A 73 8.00 -3.33 -21.14
C GLU A 73 6.73 -2.89 -21.89
N GLU A 74 5.55 -3.19 -21.33
CA GLU A 74 4.26 -2.84 -21.93
C GLU A 74 4.00 -1.33 -21.82
N ASP A 75 4.24 -0.75 -20.64
CA ASP A 75 4.13 0.69 -20.40
C ASP A 75 5.08 1.48 -21.31
N ALA A 76 6.31 1.01 -21.50
CA ALA A 76 7.27 1.61 -22.43
C ALA A 76 6.78 1.59 -23.89
N LYS A 77 6.14 0.50 -24.35
CA LYS A 77 5.57 0.40 -25.70
C LYS A 77 4.42 1.37 -25.93
N HIS A 78 3.62 1.64 -24.90
CA HIS A 78 2.54 2.63 -24.94
C HIS A 78 3.03 4.08 -24.72
N GLY A 79 4.33 4.25 -24.47
CA GLY A 79 4.95 5.55 -24.19
C GLY A 79 4.57 6.12 -22.83
N ASP A 80 4.08 5.28 -21.91
CA ASP A 80 3.73 5.68 -20.56
C ASP A 80 4.97 5.68 -19.66
N THR A 81 4.98 6.55 -18.66
CA THR A 81 6.06 6.64 -17.68
C THR A 81 5.47 6.53 -16.29
N THR A 82 5.73 5.40 -15.63
CA THR A 82 5.29 5.11 -14.27
C THR A 82 6.38 5.39 -13.24
N ILE A 83 6.01 5.55 -11.96
CA ILE A 83 6.97 5.71 -10.86
C ILE A 83 7.92 4.51 -10.80
N SER A 84 7.37 3.30 -11.03
CA SER A 84 8.13 2.06 -11.06
C SER A 84 9.22 2.06 -12.14
N MET A 85 8.91 2.59 -13.34
CA MET A 85 9.88 2.74 -14.42
C MET A 85 10.95 3.79 -14.08
N MET A 86 10.58 4.89 -13.44
CA MET A 86 11.53 5.94 -13.03
C MET A 86 12.51 5.46 -11.97
N LEU A 87 12.03 4.68 -11.00
CA LEU A 87 12.86 4.05 -9.96
C LEU A 87 13.64 2.84 -10.49
N GLY A 88 13.18 2.25 -11.60
CA GLY A 88 13.60 0.94 -12.08
C GLY A 88 13.10 -0.19 -11.18
N ILE A 89 13.24 -1.43 -11.66
CA ILE A 89 12.76 -2.63 -10.94
C ILE A 89 13.32 -2.69 -9.52
N ARG A 90 14.65 -2.68 -9.37
CA ARG A 90 15.30 -2.79 -8.05
C ARG A 90 15.02 -1.59 -7.14
N GLY A 91 15.02 -0.37 -7.70
CA GLY A 91 14.71 0.83 -6.94
C GLY A 91 13.28 0.83 -6.40
N THR A 92 12.33 0.27 -7.17
CA THR A 92 10.93 0.08 -6.72
C THR A 92 10.86 -0.80 -5.49
N PHE A 93 11.54 -1.95 -5.48
CA PHE A 93 11.54 -2.82 -4.29
C PHE A 93 12.15 -2.13 -3.06
N ILE A 94 13.27 -1.40 -3.22
CA ILE A 94 13.89 -0.66 -2.11
C ILE A 94 12.94 0.42 -1.58
N PHE A 95 12.33 1.18 -2.49
CA PHE A 95 11.38 2.23 -2.15
C PHE A 95 10.19 1.69 -1.33
N VAL A 96 9.57 0.60 -1.82
CA VAL A 96 8.44 -0.06 -1.14
C VAL A 96 8.86 -0.61 0.21
N GLN A 97 10.03 -1.25 0.29
CA GLN A 97 10.57 -1.81 1.52
C GLN A 97 10.75 -0.74 2.61
N VAL A 98 11.39 0.39 2.27
CA VAL A 98 11.60 1.50 3.22
C VAL A 98 10.26 2.08 3.65
N LEU A 99 9.36 2.34 2.70
CA LEU A 99 8.07 2.94 2.99
C LEU A 99 7.21 2.04 3.89
N PHE A 100 7.17 0.74 3.61
CA PHE A 100 6.41 -0.22 4.42
C PHE A 100 7.05 -0.46 5.79
N ALA A 101 8.38 -0.43 5.89
CA ALA A 101 9.05 -0.51 7.19
C ALA A 101 8.70 0.69 8.08
N VAL A 102 8.72 1.91 7.52
CA VAL A 102 8.30 3.12 8.24
C VAL A 102 6.83 3.03 8.65
N ALA A 103 5.94 2.62 7.73
CA ALA A 103 4.52 2.45 8.03
C ALA A 103 4.28 1.40 9.14
N ALA A 104 5.00 0.28 9.12
CA ALA A 104 4.90 -0.76 10.14
C ALA A 104 5.32 -0.25 11.53
N VAL A 105 6.43 0.50 11.61
CA VAL A 105 6.86 1.16 12.87
C VAL A 105 5.79 2.12 13.36
N CYS A 106 5.24 2.96 12.47
CA CYS A 106 4.17 3.88 12.84
C CYS A 106 2.89 3.17 13.31
N PHE A 107 2.53 2.03 12.72
CA PHE A 107 1.40 1.21 13.18
C PHE A 107 1.64 0.63 14.58
N VAL A 108 2.85 0.14 14.86
CA VAL A 108 3.20 -0.34 16.22
C VAL A 108 3.11 0.78 17.24
N LEU A 109 3.63 1.97 16.92
CA LEU A 109 3.51 3.15 17.79
C LEU A 109 2.04 3.56 17.99
N TYR A 110 1.23 3.48 16.93
CA TYR A 110 -0.21 3.73 17.01
C TYR A 110 -0.92 2.76 17.97
N PHE A 111 -0.67 1.45 17.85
CA PHE A 111 -1.27 0.46 18.74
C PHE A 111 -0.81 0.63 20.19
N ASN A 112 0.47 0.93 20.41
CA ASN A 112 1.00 1.21 21.74
C ASN A 112 0.36 2.45 22.39
N HIS A 113 0.04 3.47 21.60
CA HIS A 113 -0.54 4.72 22.12
C HIS A 113 -2.05 4.63 22.37
N PHE A 114 -2.82 3.99 21.48
CA PHE A 114 -4.29 3.99 21.54
C PHE A 114 -4.92 2.68 22.04
N TYR A 115 -4.14 1.60 22.14
CA TYR A 115 -4.57 0.26 22.53
C TYR A 115 -3.54 -0.39 23.46
N THR A 116 -3.06 -1.59 23.14
CA THR A 116 -2.00 -2.29 23.87
C THR A 116 -0.83 -2.59 22.94
N ILE A 117 0.38 -2.68 23.48
CA ILE A 117 1.57 -3.07 22.70
C ILE A 117 1.43 -4.47 22.08
N GLU A 118 0.68 -5.37 22.72
CA GLU A 118 0.38 -6.71 22.22
C GLU A 118 -0.31 -6.67 20.85
N MET A 119 -1.23 -5.71 20.63
CA MET A 119 -1.86 -5.51 19.31
C MET A 119 -0.83 -5.15 18.23
N GLY A 120 0.20 -4.38 18.59
CA GLY A 120 1.33 -4.11 17.71
C GLY A 120 2.11 -5.39 17.35
N TYR A 121 2.32 -6.29 18.30
CA TYR A 121 2.97 -7.58 18.01
C TYR A 121 2.11 -8.49 17.15
N TYR A 122 0.79 -8.55 17.37
CA TYR A 122 -0.12 -9.31 16.52
C TYR A 122 -0.17 -8.74 15.09
N PHE A 123 -0.10 -7.42 14.94
CA PHE A 123 0.00 -6.78 13.63
C PHE A 123 1.28 -7.20 12.89
N LEU A 124 2.44 -7.14 13.58
CA LEU A 124 3.71 -7.58 12.99
C LEU A 124 3.70 -9.08 12.66
N LEU A 125 3.10 -9.91 13.51
CA LEU A 125 2.95 -11.34 13.25
C LEU A 125 2.11 -11.60 12.01
N ALA A 126 1.00 -10.88 11.84
CA ALA A 126 0.16 -10.96 10.64
C ALA A 126 0.89 -10.48 9.38
N LEU A 127 1.75 -9.46 9.49
CA LEU A 127 2.61 -9.01 8.38
C LEU A 127 3.77 -9.98 8.07
N GLY A 128 4.16 -10.83 9.01
CA GLY A 128 5.30 -11.75 8.88
C GLY A 128 5.31 -12.54 7.56
N PRO A 129 4.25 -13.28 7.20
CA PRO A 129 4.17 -14.01 5.93
C PRO A 129 4.34 -13.11 4.70
N VAL A 130 3.77 -11.90 4.74
CA VAL A 130 3.87 -10.92 3.65
C VAL A 130 5.31 -10.46 3.46
N VAL A 131 5.97 -10.08 4.56
CA VAL A 131 7.36 -9.62 4.56
C VAL A 131 8.28 -10.74 4.10
N LEU A 132 8.11 -11.96 4.61
CA LEU A 132 8.92 -13.11 4.19
C LEU A 132 8.78 -13.38 2.68
N PHE A 133 7.54 -13.41 2.17
CA PHE A 133 7.30 -13.56 0.74
C PHE A 133 7.96 -12.44 -0.07
N PHE A 134 7.77 -11.19 0.34
CA PHE A 134 8.36 -10.02 -0.31
C PHE A 134 9.90 -10.09 -0.33
N MET A 135 10.53 -10.48 0.79
CA MET A 135 11.99 -10.59 0.88
C MET A 135 12.55 -11.70 0.00
N VAL A 136 11.89 -12.85 -0.04
CA VAL A 136 12.26 -13.96 -0.95
C VAL A 136 12.12 -13.52 -2.41
N TRP A 137 11.02 -12.85 -2.75
CA TRP A 137 10.80 -12.33 -4.09
C TRP A 137 11.84 -11.27 -4.46
N PHE A 138 12.11 -10.33 -3.56
CA PHE A 138 13.12 -9.29 -3.75
C PHE A 138 14.50 -9.89 -4.00
N TYR A 139 14.90 -10.91 -3.24
CA TYR A 139 16.16 -11.62 -3.47
C TYR A 139 16.25 -12.26 -4.86
N LYS A 140 15.15 -12.87 -5.33
CA LYS A 140 15.06 -13.42 -6.69
C LYS A 140 15.22 -12.33 -7.75
N VAL A 141 14.52 -11.21 -7.59
CA VAL A 141 14.59 -10.05 -8.49
C VAL A 141 15.98 -9.39 -8.49
N TRP A 142 16.64 -9.38 -7.33
CA TRP A 142 17.99 -8.85 -7.21
C TRP A 142 18.97 -9.64 -8.09
N LYS A 143 18.85 -10.97 -8.09
CA LYS A 143 19.66 -11.85 -8.93
C LYS A 143 19.25 -11.80 -10.40
N ASP A 144 17.95 -11.75 -10.67
CA ASP A 144 17.37 -11.80 -12.00
C ASP A 144 16.14 -10.90 -12.09
N ALA A 145 16.29 -9.76 -12.76
CA ALA A 145 15.23 -8.77 -12.88
C ALA A 145 13.96 -9.30 -13.59
N SER A 146 14.08 -10.37 -14.41
CA SER A 146 12.92 -10.99 -15.07
C SER A 146 11.96 -11.68 -14.10
N GLN A 147 12.40 -11.92 -12.85
CA GLN A 147 11.54 -12.42 -11.78
C GLN A 147 10.52 -11.38 -11.28
N ALA A 148 10.64 -10.12 -11.70
CA ALA A 148 9.63 -9.08 -11.46
C ALA A 148 8.45 -9.30 -12.41
N ASN A 149 7.69 -10.37 -12.18
CA ASN A 149 6.60 -10.81 -13.05
C ASN A 149 5.22 -10.66 -12.39
N PHE A 150 4.19 -10.77 -13.23
CA PHE A 150 2.79 -10.68 -12.81
C PHE A 150 2.45 -11.66 -11.69
N THR A 151 2.92 -12.91 -11.78
CA THR A 151 2.59 -13.98 -10.82
C THR A 151 3.01 -13.61 -9.40
N TYR A 152 4.27 -13.21 -9.17
CA TYR A 152 4.70 -12.80 -7.83
C TYR A 152 3.99 -11.53 -7.35
N THR A 153 3.69 -10.59 -8.27
CA THR A 153 2.93 -9.38 -7.96
C THR A 153 1.54 -9.72 -7.44
N MET A 154 0.83 -10.64 -8.10
CA MET A 154 -0.50 -11.08 -7.67
C MET A 154 -0.46 -11.86 -6.36
N TRP A 155 0.53 -12.73 -6.16
CA TRP A 155 0.71 -13.44 -4.90
C TRP A 155 1.00 -12.48 -3.73
N LEU A 156 1.81 -11.44 -3.94
CA LEU A 156 2.04 -10.43 -2.91
C LEU A 156 0.72 -9.78 -2.49
N ASN A 157 -0.10 -9.34 -3.44
CA ASN A 157 -1.40 -8.71 -3.15
C ASN A 157 -2.36 -9.70 -2.45
N PHE A 158 -2.40 -10.96 -2.89
CA PHE A 158 -3.25 -11.97 -2.28
C PHE A 158 -2.85 -12.27 -0.83
N ILE A 159 -1.57 -12.56 -0.58
CA ILE A 159 -1.07 -12.85 0.78
C ILE A 159 -1.26 -11.62 1.68
N SER A 160 -0.94 -10.42 1.18
CA SER A 160 -1.12 -9.17 1.92
C SER A 160 -2.57 -8.94 2.33
N SER A 161 -3.50 -9.08 1.39
CA SER A 161 -4.92 -8.88 1.66
C SER A 161 -5.45 -9.92 2.65
N LEU A 162 -5.12 -11.20 2.49
CA LEU A 162 -5.54 -12.26 3.41
C LEU A 162 -5.04 -11.99 4.84
N CYS A 163 -3.75 -11.69 4.99
CA CYS A 163 -3.12 -11.42 6.29
C CYS A 163 -3.67 -10.16 6.97
N LEU A 164 -3.74 -9.04 6.23
CA LEU A 164 -4.20 -7.77 6.79
C LEU A 164 -5.70 -7.79 7.12
N ASN A 165 -6.54 -8.36 6.25
CA ASN A 165 -7.97 -8.51 6.58
C ASN A 165 -8.15 -9.41 7.80
N GLY A 166 -7.43 -10.53 7.88
CA GLY A 166 -7.46 -11.41 9.05
C GLY A 166 -7.09 -10.67 10.34
N PHE A 167 -6.03 -9.87 10.32
CA PHE A 167 -5.65 -9.04 11.46
C PHE A 167 -6.72 -8.00 11.81
N PHE A 168 -7.25 -7.25 10.85
CA PHE A 168 -8.23 -6.21 11.15
C PHE A 168 -9.57 -6.77 11.64
N ILE A 169 -9.98 -7.95 11.17
CA ILE A 169 -11.12 -8.68 11.72
C ILE A 169 -10.86 -9.08 13.18
N TYR A 170 -9.69 -9.67 13.46
CA TYR A 170 -9.29 -10.01 14.83
C TYR A 170 -9.25 -8.77 15.74
N PHE A 171 -8.63 -7.68 15.28
CA PHE A 171 -8.54 -6.42 16.00
C PHE A 171 -9.93 -5.84 16.30
N TRP A 172 -10.84 -5.87 15.32
CA TRP A 172 -12.21 -5.43 15.51
C TRP A 172 -12.96 -6.30 16.54
N LEU A 173 -12.81 -7.62 16.49
CA LEU A 173 -13.41 -8.54 17.48
C LEU A 173 -12.85 -8.33 18.89
N ALA A 174 -11.53 -8.13 19.01
CA ALA A 174 -10.86 -7.94 20.29
C ALA A 174 -11.14 -6.57 20.93
N THR A 175 -11.51 -5.56 20.13
CA THR A 175 -11.79 -4.20 20.60
C THR A 175 -13.28 -3.87 20.66
N SER A 176 -14.13 -4.62 19.95
CA SER A 176 -15.57 -4.56 20.13
C SER A 176 -15.95 -5.30 21.41
N HIS A 177 -16.90 -4.75 22.17
CA HIS A 177 -17.41 -5.35 23.41
C HIS A 177 -18.05 -6.75 23.23
N ILE A 178 -18.05 -7.32 22.02
CA ILE A 178 -18.60 -8.63 21.69
C ILE A 178 -17.78 -9.77 22.34
N GLY A 179 -16.46 -9.59 22.51
CA GLY A 179 -15.61 -10.57 23.18
C GLY A 179 -15.80 -10.69 24.70
N GLN A 180 -16.63 -9.84 25.32
CA GLN A 180 -16.98 -9.93 26.75
C GLN A 180 -18.23 -10.79 27.02
N TYR A 181 -18.88 -11.29 25.96
CA TYR A 181 -20.11 -12.11 26.05
C TYR A 181 -19.88 -13.59 25.71
N PHE A 182 -18.64 -14.02 25.52
CA PHE A 182 -18.25 -15.42 25.33
C PHE A 182 -17.21 -15.85 26.35
#